data_AF-K8EDI7-F1
#
_entry.id   AF-K8EDI7-F1
#
_cell.length_a   1.000
_cell.length_b   1.000
_cell.length_c   1.000
_cell.angle_alpha   90.00
_cell.angle_beta   90.00
_cell.angle_gamma   90.00
#
_symmetry.space_group_name_H-M   'P 1'
#
loop_
_entity.id
_entity.type
_entity.pdbx_description
1 polymer ?
#
loop_
_entity_poly.entity_id
_entity_poly.type
_entity_poly.pdbx_seq_one_letter_code
_entity_poly.pdbx_strand_id
1 'polypeptide(L)'
;MITSQYHSNVKHRPGSVSNTTRRRRSKLLTRLVLLGVLFGISSSAMKRRALNGVDNTGDYASSVQQQHHQQQGAAVSSSASKVSTKLNTDASLRKQTHQDGLSSGASGDSATSSSSSSSSNREREIWWHDLSSKCQFTLGQTLAPFGESEDVDARSELYAKMFRSTSDTAVLDIFNPSKTVIVQTANNNNDLTLDKVFVIDTEKDEVTPILEKLEIPVRAIVLPFPSTSEGAKKIGKITREVLAKNGFSKETSVWLQNAELYHASVYHASHHLDAHKAKGNEIREEVRVVKESAKQICPIKITLERIVITSSGALVSVWNTRNTRDGGEISEFRQLLHDNLPNAPVNQIVSNKSIIHATLARFLGTTGTSENAKNVARELTNVLCGLEMTLPMAWFVEERHTLALALEGEYDTVGAPFRDCHVD
;
A
#
# COMPACT_ATOMS: atom_id res chain seq x y z
N MET A 1 -36.45 18.78 -14.78
CA MET A 1 -36.81 18.32 -13.41
C MET A 1 -37.07 16.83 -13.44
N ILE A 2 -36.09 16.00 -13.06
CA ILE A 2 -36.31 14.61 -12.67
C ILE A 2 -35.36 14.36 -11.49
N THR A 3 -35.89 13.97 -10.33
CA THR A 3 -35.13 13.61 -9.15
C THR A 3 -35.02 12.09 -9.07
N SER A 4 -33.79 11.55 -8.99
CA SER A 4 -33.55 10.13 -8.72
C SER A 4 -33.06 9.97 -7.29
N GLN A 5 -33.70 9.09 -6.51
CA GLN A 5 -33.39 8.87 -5.11
C GLN A 5 -32.44 7.67 -4.95
N TYR A 6 -31.30 7.86 -4.30
CA TYR A 6 -30.50 6.74 -3.81
C TYR A 6 -31.26 6.04 -2.68
N HIS A 7 -31.58 4.75 -2.87
CA HIS A 7 -32.12 3.89 -1.82
C HIS A 7 -30.98 3.11 -1.12
N SER A 8 -31.01 3.11 0.21
CA SER A 8 -30.11 2.33 1.05
C SER A 8 -30.61 0.89 1.19
N ASN A 9 -29.84 -0.08 0.68
CA ASN A 9 -30.17 -1.51 0.78
C ASN A 9 -29.84 -2.07 2.17
N VAL A 10 -30.79 -2.00 3.10
CA VAL A 10 -30.72 -2.71 4.39
C VAL A 10 -31.19 -4.15 4.20
N LYS A 11 -30.26 -5.12 4.26
CA LYS A 11 -30.61 -6.55 4.26
C LYS A 11 -31.11 -6.99 5.64
N HIS A 12 -32.44 -7.10 5.80
CA HIS A 12 -33.05 -7.84 6.91
C HIS A 12 -33.56 -9.22 6.46
N ARG A 13 -33.34 -10.24 7.29
CA ARG A 13 -34.08 -11.51 7.29
C ARG A 13 -34.42 -11.93 8.73
N PRO A 14 -35.43 -12.80 8.96
CA PRO A 14 -36.29 -12.65 10.13
C PRO A 14 -36.27 -13.83 11.13
N GLY A 15 -36.81 -13.57 12.32
CA GLY A 15 -37.68 -14.54 12.99
C GLY A 15 -37.18 -15.19 14.28
N SER A 16 -37.49 -14.58 15.42
CA SER A 16 -37.86 -15.31 16.65
C SER A 16 -38.75 -14.41 17.52
N VAL A 17 -39.69 -14.99 18.27
CA VAL A 17 -40.78 -14.24 18.94
C VAL A 17 -41.04 -14.79 20.35
N SER A 18 -41.37 -13.86 21.26
CA SER A 18 -41.74 -14.08 22.68
C SER A 18 -40.56 -14.38 23.63
N ASN A 19 -40.65 -14.12 24.93
CA ASN A 19 -41.85 -13.77 25.71
C ASN A 19 -41.62 -12.70 26.82
N THR A 20 -42.75 -12.25 27.38
CA THR A 20 -42.92 -11.27 28.49
C THR A 20 -42.23 -11.71 29.80
N THR A 21 -41.95 -10.90 30.85
CA THR A 21 -42.82 -9.93 31.58
C THR A 21 -42.06 -9.17 32.71
N ARG A 22 -42.68 -8.13 33.32
CA ARG A 22 -42.44 -7.53 34.68
C ARG A 22 -41.13 -6.73 34.91
N ARG A 23 -41.00 -5.85 35.94
CA ARG A 23 -41.86 -4.78 36.53
C ARG A 23 -41.08 -4.02 37.65
N ARG A 24 -41.20 -2.68 37.73
CA ARG A 24 -41.04 -1.78 38.93
C ARG A 24 -39.67 -1.60 39.67
N ARG A 25 -39.17 -0.35 39.62
CA ARG A 25 -38.82 0.60 40.72
C ARG A 25 -38.14 0.12 42.03
N SER A 26 -36.91 0.60 42.29
CA SER A 26 -36.51 1.49 43.42
C SER A 26 -35.14 2.16 43.05
N LYS A 27 -34.70 3.38 43.38
CA LYS A 27 -34.88 4.43 44.44
C LYS A 27 -34.00 4.29 45.71
N LEU A 28 -33.24 5.37 45.99
CA LEU A 28 -32.52 5.80 47.22
C LEU A 28 -31.23 5.01 47.61
N LEU A 29 -30.04 5.63 47.72
CA LEU A 29 -29.41 6.46 48.81
C LEU A 29 -28.45 5.57 49.67
N THR A 30 -27.32 5.95 50.29
CA THR A 30 -26.82 7.23 50.85
C THR A 30 -25.30 7.22 51.18
N ARG A 31 -24.57 8.35 51.00
CA ARG A 31 -23.25 8.79 51.60
C ARG A 31 -21.98 7.87 51.47
N LEU A 32 -20.70 8.32 51.39
CA LEU A 32 -19.93 9.60 51.48
C LEU A 32 -18.99 9.70 52.70
N VAL A 33 -17.68 9.43 52.47
CA VAL A 33 -16.44 9.89 53.15
C VAL A 33 -15.29 9.75 52.12
N LEU A 34 -14.30 10.62 51.83
CA LEU A 34 -13.88 12.00 52.17
C LEU A 34 -12.55 12.14 52.97
N LEU A 35 -11.69 13.10 52.55
CA LEU A 35 -10.26 13.35 52.91
C LEU A 35 -9.26 12.30 52.36
N GLY A 36 -8.05 12.65 51.88
CA GLY A 36 -7.44 13.94 51.53
C GLY A 36 -5.98 13.72 51.02
N VAL A 37 -5.15 14.64 50.51
CA VAL A 37 -5.19 16.03 49.97
C VAL A 37 -3.73 16.56 50.05
N LEU A 38 -3.23 17.28 49.03
CA LEU A 38 -1.85 17.84 48.87
C LEU A 38 -0.73 16.77 48.63
N PHE A 39 0.38 17.02 47.92
CA PHE A 39 0.95 18.20 47.21
C PHE A 39 1.27 17.81 45.72
N GLY A 40 1.65 18.69 44.77
CA GLY A 40 1.66 20.17 44.73
C GLY A 40 2.81 20.78 43.88
N ILE A 41 2.47 21.78 43.04
CA ILE A 41 3.29 22.93 42.58
C ILE A 41 4.27 22.77 41.37
N SER A 42 4.10 23.67 40.38
CA SER A 42 5.05 24.28 39.37
C SER A 42 6.01 23.37 38.56
N SER A 43 6.06 23.39 37.21
CA SER A 43 6.11 24.47 36.20
C SER A 43 7.42 25.26 36.13
N SER A 44 8.14 25.11 34.99
CA SER A 44 9.12 26.03 34.40
C SER A 44 9.44 25.59 32.96
N ALA A 45 10.04 26.45 32.14
CA ALA A 45 10.04 26.30 30.67
C ALA A 45 11.43 26.51 30.00
N MET A 46 11.42 26.45 28.66
CA MET A 46 12.40 27.00 27.70
C MET A 46 13.67 26.19 27.29
N LYS A 47 13.65 25.74 26.01
CA LYS A 47 14.36 26.39 24.86
C LYS A 47 15.62 25.71 24.25
N ARG A 48 15.36 24.94 23.16
CA ARG A 48 16.22 24.70 21.97
C ARG A 48 17.49 23.83 22.26
N ARG A 49 18.10 23.12 21.29
CA ARG A 49 18.02 23.14 19.80
C ARG A 49 18.54 21.80 19.19
N ALA A 50 18.13 21.53 17.95
CA ALA A 50 18.86 20.80 16.89
C ALA A 50 18.98 19.24 16.92
N LEU A 51 18.84 18.66 15.71
CA LEU A 51 19.42 17.40 15.19
C LEU A 51 19.06 16.08 15.93
N ASN A 52 18.49 15.03 15.31
CA ASN A 52 18.43 14.64 13.89
C ASN A 52 17.03 14.12 13.49
N GLY A 53 16.76 14.08 12.18
CA GLY A 53 15.71 13.22 11.63
C GLY A 53 16.19 11.77 11.55
N VAL A 54 15.29 10.83 11.83
CA VAL A 54 15.48 9.38 11.59
C VAL A 54 14.19 8.88 10.95
N ASP A 55 14.25 8.49 9.68
CA ASP A 55 13.11 7.97 8.95
C ASP A 55 12.78 6.55 9.41
N ASN A 56 11.77 6.40 10.26
CA ASN A 56 11.23 5.10 10.64
C ASN A 56 10.43 4.49 9.47
N THR A 57 11.11 3.88 8.52
CA THR A 57 10.48 3.00 7.53
C THR A 57 9.97 1.73 8.22
N GLY A 58 8.70 1.75 8.63
CA GLY A 58 8.04 0.61 9.27
C GLY A 58 8.07 -0.64 8.38
N ASP A 59 8.63 -1.71 8.95
CA ASP A 59 8.52 -3.12 8.55
C ASP A 59 8.68 -3.47 7.06
N TYR A 60 9.88 -3.21 6.52
CA TYR A 60 10.41 -3.95 5.37
C TYR A 60 11.87 -4.40 5.55
N ALA A 61 12.21 -5.01 6.70
CA ALA A 61 13.27 -6.03 6.85
C ALA A 61 13.41 -6.49 8.32
N SER A 62 13.29 -7.80 8.59
CA SER A 62 13.75 -8.37 9.86
C SER A 62 15.27 -8.52 9.86
N SER A 63 15.88 -8.11 10.97
CA SER A 63 17.31 -8.12 11.27
C SER A 63 18.07 -9.41 10.89
N VAL A 64 19.25 -9.25 10.25
CA VAL A 64 20.37 -10.18 10.37
C VAL A 64 21.59 -9.40 10.86
N GLN A 65 21.94 -9.60 12.14
CA GLN A 65 23.11 -8.96 12.76
C GLN A 65 24.21 -10.02 12.99
N GLN A 66 24.98 -10.34 11.94
CA GLN A 66 26.07 -11.29 12.05
C GLN A 66 27.29 -10.69 12.76
N GLN A 67 27.74 -11.33 13.84
CA GLN A 67 28.96 -10.97 14.54
C GLN A 67 30.19 -11.50 13.78
N HIS A 68 31.09 -10.61 13.38
CA HIS A 68 32.42 -11.02 12.92
C HIS A 68 33.34 -11.32 14.12
N HIS A 69 33.63 -12.60 14.36
CA HIS A 69 34.88 -12.96 15.03
C HIS A 69 36.01 -13.06 14.01
N GLN A 70 37.08 -12.30 14.25
CA GLN A 70 38.29 -12.29 13.44
C GLN A 70 39.36 -13.12 14.14
N GLN A 71 39.86 -14.18 13.49
CA GLN A 71 41.13 -14.81 13.84
C GLN A 71 42.00 -14.96 12.60
N GLN A 72 43.29 -14.66 12.77
CA GLN A 72 44.32 -14.82 11.75
C GLN A 72 44.98 -16.20 11.92
N GLY A 73 45.16 -16.91 10.82
CA GLY A 73 45.88 -18.19 10.77
C GLY A 73 46.41 -18.39 9.35
N ALA A 74 47.71 -18.64 9.21
CA ALA A 74 48.40 -18.50 7.93
C ALA A 74 48.87 -19.83 7.32
N ALA A 75 49.02 -19.80 5.99
CA ALA A 75 50.22 -20.20 5.24
C ALA A 75 50.18 -21.46 4.33
N VAL A 76 51.14 -21.43 3.39
CA VAL A 76 51.78 -22.53 2.62
C VAL A 76 51.09 -23.08 1.35
N SER A 77 51.37 -22.39 0.22
CA SER A 77 51.66 -22.99 -1.11
C SER A 77 50.48 -23.58 -1.93
N SER A 78 50.62 -23.93 -3.23
CA SER A 78 51.78 -23.93 -4.14
C SER A 78 51.40 -23.65 -5.62
N SER A 79 52.40 -23.36 -6.46
CA SER A 79 52.47 -23.62 -7.92
C SER A 79 51.28 -23.19 -8.81
N ALA A 80 51.29 -22.08 -9.56
CA ALA A 80 52.19 -21.66 -10.64
C ALA A 80 52.03 -22.37 -12.02
N SER A 81 51.60 -21.60 -13.04
CA SER A 81 52.22 -21.59 -14.39
C SER A 81 51.79 -20.36 -15.20
N LYS A 82 52.65 -19.91 -16.10
CA LYS A 82 52.42 -18.80 -17.04
C LYS A 82 52.23 -19.35 -18.47
N VAL A 83 51.43 -18.68 -19.30
CA VAL A 83 51.74 -18.44 -20.73
C VAL A 83 51.29 -17.01 -21.08
N SER A 84 51.99 -16.34 -22.00
CA SER A 84 51.62 -15.01 -22.51
C SER A 84 52.16 -14.79 -23.93
N THR A 85 51.28 -14.33 -24.82
CA THR A 85 51.58 -13.80 -26.17
C THR A 85 50.52 -12.74 -26.47
N LYS A 86 50.86 -11.45 -26.47
CA LYS A 86 51.48 -10.68 -27.57
C LYS A 86 50.53 -10.40 -28.75
N LEU A 87 50.02 -9.16 -28.75
CA LEU A 87 50.01 -8.18 -29.85
C LEU A 87 50.33 -8.68 -31.26
N ASN A 88 49.53 -8.22 -32.23
CA ASN A 88 50.09 -7.54 -33.40
C ASN A 88 49.14 -6.44 -33.91
N THR A 89 49.71 -5.42 -34.55
CA THR A 89 49.02 -4.29 -35.20
C THR A 89 49.02 -4.45 -36.71
N ASP A 90 48.03 -3.88 -37.42
CA ASP A 90 48.33 -3.09 -38.62
C ASP A 90 47.20 -2.13 -39.02
N ALA A 91 47.45 -1.20 -39.95
CA ALA A 91 46.49 -0.16 -40.37
C ALA A 91 46.66 0.26 -41.86
N SER A 92 45.57 0.58 -42.57
CA SER A 92 45.65 1.37 -43.83
C SER A 92 44.34 1.97 -44.39
N LEU A 93 44.31 3.30 -44.46
CA LEU A 93 44.10 4.14 -45.66
C LEU A 93 42.91 3.96 -46.62
N ARG A 94 42.01 4.96 -46.61
CA ARG A 94 41.56 5.80 -47.76
C ARG A 94 41.04 7.13 -47.16
N LYS A 95 41.49 8.34 -47.53
CA LYS A 95 41.32 9.11 -48.79
C LYS A 95 39.82 9.30 -49.17
N GLN A 96 39.30 10.50 -49.47
CA GLN A 96 39.96 11.78 -49.77
C GLN A 96 39.12 13.04 -49.43
N THR A 97 39.86 14.09 -49.12
CA THR A 97 39.61 15.55 -49.08
C THR A 97 38.63 16.17 -50.11
N HIS A 98 37.97 17.29 -49.77
CA HIS A 98 38.31 18.67 -50.22
C HIS A 98 37.33 19.76 -49.68
N GLN A 99 37.89 20.88 -49.16
CA GLN A 99 37.52 22.32 -49.30
C GLN A 99 36.05 22.82 -49.25
N ASP A 100 35.73 24.10 -48.99
CA ASP A 100 36.34 25.24 -48.26
C ASP A 100 35.21 26.30 -48.09
N GLY A 101 35.23 27.14 -47.05
CA GLY A 101 34.22 28.21 -46.91
C GLY A 101 34.34 29.07 -45.65
N LEU A 102 34.77 30.33 -45.80
CA LEU A 102 34.85 31.34 -44.74
C LEU A 102 33.65 32.29 -44.76
N SER A 103 33.08 32.65 -43.60
CA SER A 103 32.93 34.05 -43.14
C SER A 103 32.12 34.17 -41.83
N SER A 104 32.45 35.19 -41.02
CA SER A 104 31.61 35.99 -40.07
C SER A 104 30.29 35.42 -39.50
N GLY A 105 29.99 35.52 -38.19
CA GLY A 105 30.71 36.12 -37.06
C GLY A 105 29.76 36.63 -35.96
N ALA A 106 30.34 37.15 -34.86
CA ALA A 106 29.70 37.90 -33.75
C ALA A 106 28.71 37.18 -32.79
N SER A 107 29.17 37.07 -31.53
CA SER A 107 28.45 37.37 -30.28
C SER A 107 27.24 36.55 -29.80
N GLY A 108 27.32 36.03 -28.56
CA GLY A 108 26.16 35.54 -27.81
C GLY A 108 26.49 34.58 -26.65
N ASP A 109 26.75 35.10 -25.45
CA ASP A 109 26.93 34.29 -24.23
C ASP A 109 25.61 33.68 -23.74
N SER A 110 25.57 32.35 -23.47
CA SER A 110 24.58 31.67 -22.60
C SER A 110 24.95 30.19 -22.33
N ALA A 111 26.16 29.94 -21.82
CA ALA A 111 26.66 28.58 -21.60
C ALA A 111 26.45 28.03 -20.17
N THR A 112 25.20 27.89 -19.71
CA THR A 112 24.84 27.06 -18.54
C THR A 112 23.33 26.81 -18.43
N SER A 113 22.86 25.56 -18.59
CA SER A 113 21.56 25.04 -18.07
C SER A 113 21.16 23.63 -18.60
N SER A 114 21.83 23.10 -19.63
CA SER A 114 21.39 21.89 -20.36
C SER A 114 21.73 20.53 -19.72
N SER A 115 22.22 20.48 -18.47
CA SER A 115 22.71 19.26 -17.82
C SER A 115 21.71 18.52 -16.92
N SER A 116 20.56 19.10 -16.59
CA SER A 116 19.57 18.51 -15.66
C SER A 116 18.44 17.73 -16.33
N SER A 117 18.15 17.98 -17.60
CA SER A 117 17.07 17.32 -18.35
C SER A 117 17.45 15.92 -18.87
N SER A 118 18.74 15.66 -19.08
CA SER A 118 19.24 14.42 -19.67
C SER A 118 19.53 13.32 -18.64
N SER A 119 19.95 13.67 -17.43
CA SER A 119 20.07 12.74 -16.30
C SER A 119 18.70 12.23 -15.87
N SER A 120 17.78 13.15 -15.59
CA SER A 120 16.45 12.83 -15.09
C SER A 120 15.63 11.99 -16.06
N ASN A 121 15.69 12.22 -17.38
CA ASN A 121 15.06 11.32 -18.35
C ASN A 121 15.67 9.90 -18.35
N ARG A 122 17.00 9.78 -18.17
CA ARG A 122 17.67 8.48 -18.06
C ARG A 122 17.31 7.73 -16.79
N GLU A 123 17.08 8.42 -15.68
CA GLU A 123 16.66 7.81 -14.42
C GLU A 123 15.18 7.40 -14.45
N ARG A 124 14.33 8.14 -15.17
CA ARG A 124 12.89 7.85 -15.30
C ARG A 124 12.57 6.60 -16.14
N GLU A 125 13.34 6.30 -17.19
CA GLU A 125 13.19 5.02 -17.91
C GLU A 125 13.44 3.80 -17.00
N ILE A 126 14.32 3.93 -15.99
CA ILE A 126 14.75 2.82 -15.12
C ILE A 126 13.58 2.20 -14.37
N TRP A 127 12.58 2.97 -13.94
CA TRP A 127 11.48 2.48 -13.08
C TRP A 127 10.43 1.65 -13.85
N TRP A 128 10.31 1.84 -15.16
CA TRP A 128 9.35 1.12 -16.00
C TRP A 128 10.03 0.11 -16.95
N HIS A 129 11.37 0.02 -17.00
CA HIS A 129 12.12 -1.01 -17.75
C HIS A 129 11.73 -2.47 -17.41
N ASP A 130 11.15 -2.73 -16.24
CA ASP A 130 10.65 -4.04 -15.81
C ASP A 130 9.19 -4.31 -16.20
N LEU A 131 8.51 -3.32 -16.76
CA LEU A 131 7.18 -3.42 -17.37
C LEU A 131 7.32 -3.73 -18.88
N SER A 132 6.36 -4.43 -19.48
CA SER A 132 6.38 -4.65 -20.94
C SER A 132 6.17 -3.34 -21.71
N SER A 133 6.70 -3.26 -22.93
CA SER A 133 6.59 -2.06 -23.78
C SER A 133 5.15 -1.60 -24.04
N LYS A 134 4.18 -2.54 -24.05
CA LYS A 134 2.75 -2.22 -24.08
C LYS A 134 2.33 -1.43 -22.83
N CYS A 135 2.70 -1.91 -21.64
CA CYS A 135 2.39 -1.27 -20.37
C CYS A 135 3.08 0.10 -20.25
N GLN A 136 4.37 0.18 -20.59
CA GLN A 136 5.12 1.45 -20.67
C GLN A 136 4.40 2.49 -21.55
N PHE A 137 3.99 2.07 -22.76
CA PHE A 137 3.26 2.93 -23.70
C PHE A 137 1.89 3.37 -23.17
N THR A 138 1.11 2.46 -22.55
CA THR A 138 -0.20 2.82 -21.98
C THR A 138 -0.06 3.78 -20.81
N LEU A 139 0.87 3.54 -19.88
CA LEU A 139 1.09 4.43 -18.73
C LEU A 139 1.57 5.82 -19.17
N GLY A 140 2.44 5.90 -20.18
CA GLY A 140 2.90 7.16 -20.78
C GLY A 140 1.85 7.91 -21.59
N GLN A 141 0.66 7.33 -21.82
CA GLN A 141 -0.51 8.02 -22.38
C GLN A 141 -1.54 8.42 -21.31
N THR A 142 -1.64 7.66 -20.22
CA THR A 142 -2.67 7.86 -19.19
C THR A 142 -2.20 8.82 -18.09
N LEU A 143 -0.96 8.67 -17.62
CA LEU A 143 -0.33 9.55 -16.66
C LEU A 143 0.18 10.82 -17.37
N ALA A 144 0.43 11.90 -16.62
CA ALA A 144 1.04 13.09 -17.20
C ALA A 144 2.47 12.80 -17.70
N PRO A 145 3.01 13.63 -18.62
CA PRO A 145 4.42 13.59 -18.99
C PRO A 145 5.34 13.51 -17.76
N PHE A 146 6.31 12.60 -17.85
CA PHE A 146 7.29 12.31 -16.82
C PHE A 146 7.94 13.58 -16.23
N GLY A 147 7.94 13.71 -14.90
CA GLY A 147 8.44 14.90 -14.20
C GLY A 147 7.45 16.07 -14.07
N GLU A 148 6.20 15.98 -14.56
CA GLU A 148 5.16 16.98 -14.29
C GLU A 148 4.41 16.75 -12.95
N SER A 149 4.70 15.67 -12.23
CA SER A 149 4.16 15.41 -10.89
C SER A 149 5.11 14.57 -10.03
N GLU A 150 5.58 15.16 -8.93
CA GLU A 150 6.49 14.52 -7.98
C GLU A 150 5.88 13.27 -7.32
N ASP A 151 4.59 13.31 -6.97
CA ASP A 151 3.86 12.16 -6.42
C ASP A 151 3.72 10.99 -7.41
N VAL A 152 3.62 11.26 -8.72
CA VAL A 152 3.53 10.23 -9.78
C VAL A 152 4.88 9.54 -9.99
N ASP A 153 5.96 10.31 -10.04
CA ASP A 153 7.34 9.79 -10.15
C ASP A 153 7.72 9.01 -8.87
N ALA A 154 7.43 9.55 -7.67
CA ALA A 154 7.71 8.90 -6.39
C ALA A 154 6.94 7.58 -6.20
N ARG A 155 5.67 7.50 -6.65
CA ARG A 155 4.93 6.23 -6.73
C ARG A 155 5.59 5.25 -7.68
N SER A 156 5.94 5.69 -8.89
CA SER A 156 6.55 4.84 -9.91
C SER A 156 7.86 4.20 -9.40
N GLU A 157 8.69 4.99 -8.73
CA GLU A 157 9.94 4.51 -8.12
C GLU A 157 9.67 3.52 -6.98
N LEU A 158 8.74 3.83 -6.06
CA LEU A 158 8.34 2.93 -4.97
C LEU A 158 7.84 1.58 -5.51
N TYR A 159 6.98 1.61 -6.53
CA TYR A 159 6.39 0.40 -7.10
C TYR A 159 7.42 -0.44 -7.85
N ALA A 160 8.38 0.20 -8.55
CA ALA A 160 9.54 -0.47 -9.13
C ALA A 160 10.41 -1.15 -8.05
N LYS A 161 10.67 -0.48 -6.93
CA LYS A 161 11.40 -1.04 -5.77
C LYS A 161 10.68 -2.25 -5.17
N MET A 162 9.36 -2.16 -4.96
CA MET A 162 8.53 -3.28 -4.46
C MET A 162 8.49 -4.47 -5.44
N PHE A 163 8.36 -4.22 -6.74
CA PHE A 163 8.36 -5.27 -7.76
C PHE A 163 9.72 -5.99 -7.83
N ARG A 164 10.82 -5.25 -7.70
CA ARG A 164 12.18 -5.80 -7.73
C ARG A 164 12.53 -6.58 -6.47
N SER A 165 12.13 -6.14 -5.27
CA SER A 165 12.34 -6.94 -4.06
C SER A 165 11.61 -8.29 -4.13
N THR A 166 10.45 -8.38 -4.79
CA THR A 166 9.81 -9.68 -5.03
C THR A 166 10.50 -10.58 -6.07
N SER A 167 11.48 -10.07 -6.81
CA SER A 167 12.30 -10.88 -7.72
C SER A 167 13.38 -11.67 -6.98
N ASP A 168 13.83 -11.18 -5.81
CA ASP A 168 14.79 -11.86 -4.95
C ASP A 168 14.16 -13.05 -4.21
N THR A 169 14.83 -14.20 -4.23
CA THR A 169 14.30 -15.46 -3.68
C THR A 169 14.16 -15.48 -2.16
N ALA A 170 14.86 -14.59 -1.46
CA ALA A 170 14.83 -14.47 0.00
C ALA A 170 13.58 -13.75 0.55
N VAL A 171 12.74 -13.15 -0.31
CA VAL A 171 11.63 -12.26 0.13
C VAL A 171 10.30 -13.01 0.30
N LEU A 172 10.05 -14.09 -0.46
CA LEU A 172 8.80 -14.85 -0.37
C LEU A 172 8.91 -16.02 0.62
N ASP A 173 9.17 -15.67 1.87
CA ASP A 173 9.25 -16.59 3.02
C ASP A 173 7.96 -17.38 3.26
N ILE A 174 6.83 -16.91 2.72
CA ILE A 174 5.55 -17.63 2.66
C ILE A 174 5.67 -19.06 2.09
N PHE A 175 6.61 -19.35 1.19
CA PHE A 175 6.83 -20.70 0.65
C PHE A 175 7.92 -21.50 1.38
N ASN A 176 8.36 -21.05 2.57
CA ASN A 176 9.36 -21.73 3.38
C ASN A 176 8.70 -22.37 4.63
N PRO A 177 8.53 -23.70 4.70
CA PRO A 177 7.82 -24.36 5.80
C PRO A 177 8.54 -24.23 7.16
N SER A 178 9.80 -23.78 7.17
CA SER A 178 10.58 -23.54 8.39
C SER A 178 10.47 -22.09 8.91
N LYS A 179 9.60 -21.25 8.34
CA LYS A 179 9.43 -19.85 8.75
C LYS A 179 7.98 -19.50 9.10
N THR A 180 7.79 -18.87 10.25
CA THR A 180 6.52 -18.27 10.64
C THR A 180 6.26 -17.02 9.81
N VAL A 181 5.11 -16.97 9.13
CA VAL A 181 4.74 -15.82 8.29
C VAL A 181 3.98 -14.80 9.12
N ILE A 182 4.60 -13.63 9.34
CA ILE A 182 3.96 -12.47 9.93
C ILE A 182 3.05 -11.84 8.85
N VAL A 183 1.74 -11.83 9.10
CA VAL A 183 0.74 -11.13 8.29
C VAL A 183 0.76 -9.64 8.61
N GLN A 184 0.91 -9.29 9.89
CA GLN A 184 1.05 -7.93 10.39
C GLN A 184 1.77 -7.93 11.75
N THR A 185 2.82 -7.11 11.89
CA THR A 185 3.64 -7.00 13.11
C THR A 185 2.89 -6.27 14.23
N ALA A 186 3.22 -6.58 15.49
CA ALA A 186 2.80 -5.78 16.64
C ALA A 186 3.94 -5.49 17.63
N ASN A 187 4.10 -4.20 17.97
CA ASN A 187 5.16 -3.62 18.83
C ASN A 187 5.22 -4.16 20.29
N ASN A 188 4.44 -5.19 20.61
CA ASN A 188 4.30 -5.83 21.91
C ASN A 188 4.42 -7.37 21.84
N ASN A 189 5.10 -7.90 20.80
CA ASN A 189 5.30 -9.33 20.51
C ASN A 189 4.02 -10.11 20.14
N ASN A 190 2.88 -9.43 19.91
CA ASN A 190 1.63 -10.06 19.50
C ASN A 190 1.45 -10.04 17.97
N ASP A 191 2.51 -10.38 17.22
CA ASP A 191 2.46 -10.43 15.76
C ASP A 191 1.29 -11.30 15.28
N LEU A 192 0.51 -10.76 14.34
CA LEU A 192 -0.55 -11.48 13.67
C LEU A 192 0.10 -12.38 12.62
N THR A 193 0.19 -13.68 12.91
CA THR A 193 0.81 -14.69 12.06
C THR A 193 -0.25 -15.45 11.25
N LEU A 194 0.13 -16.06 10.12
CA LEU A 194 -0.83 -16.64 9.16
C LEU A 194 -1.78 -17.67 9.79
N ASP A 195 -1.28 -18.48 10.72
CA ASP A 195 -2.01 -19.48 11.52
C ASP A 195 -3.05 -18.87 12.48
N LYS A 196 -2.90 -17.59 12.85
CA LYS A 196 -3.90 -16.82 13.62
C LYS A 196 -4.95 -16.16 12.73
N VAL A 197 -4.75 -16.16 11.41
CA VAL A 197 -5.63 -15.50 10.44
C VAL A 197 -6.43 -16.52 9.62
N PHE A 198 -5.91 -17.74 9.40
CA PHE A 198 -6.57 -18.78 8.63
C PHE A 198 -6.46 -20.16 9.30
N VAL A 199 -7.58 -20.86 9.38
CA VAL A 199 -7.59 -22.32 9.47
C VAL A 199 -7.44 -22.85 8.04
N ILE A 200 -6.46 -23.74 7.85
CA ILE A 200 -6.19 -24.39 6.56
C ILE A 200 -6.37 -25.89 6.77
N ASP A 201 -7.36 -26.48 6.12
CA ASP A 201 -7.67 -27.90 6.14
C ASP A 201 -7.21 -28.54 4.82
N THR A 202 -6.05 -29.19 4.86
CA THR A 202 -5.45 -29.86 3.70
C THR A 202 -6.03 -31.26 3.44
N GLU A 203 -6.99 -31.74 4.24
CA GLU A 203 -7.72 -32.99 3.99
C GLU A 203 -9.05 -32.75 3.26
N LYS A 204 -9.68 -31.59 3.48
CA LYS A 204 -10.93 -31.16 2.83
C LYS A 204 -10.74 -30.25 1.62
N ASP A 205 -9.50 -29.81 1.37
CA ASP A 205 -9.18 -28.68 0.51
C ASP A 205 -9.99 -27.41 0.90
N GLU A 206 -9.84 -26.93 2.13
CA GLU A 206 -10.62 -25.78 2.64
C GLU A 206 -9.77 -24.76 3.42
N VAL A 207 -10.02 -23.47 3.18
CA VAL A 207 -9.43 -22.34 3.92
C VAL A 207 -10.55 -21.50 4.51
N THR A 208 -10.53 -21.35 5.84
CA THR A 208 -11.51 -20.55 6.60
C THR A 208 -10.79 -19.40 7.32
N PRO A 209 -11.23 -18.13 7.16
CA PRO A 209 -10.66 -17.02 7.91
C PRO A 209 -11.05 -17.05 9.39
N ILE A 210 -10.09 -16.75 10.27
CA ILE A 210 -10.30 -16.65 11.71
C ILE A 210 -10.83 -15.24 12.03
N LEU A 211 -12.16 -15.13 12.11
CA LEU A 211 -12.87 -13.89 12.41
C LEU A 211 -12.86 -13.57 13.91
N GLU A 212 -11.67 -13.28 14.46
CA GLU A 212 -11.51 -12.81 15.84
C GLU A 212 -12.20 -11.45 16.05
N LYS A 213 -12.95 -11.32 17.15
CA LYS A 213 -13.69 -10.10 17.50
C LYS A 213 -12.85 -9.16 18.38
N LEU A 214 -12.69 -7.92 17.94
CA LEU A 214 -11.93 -6.89 18.62
C LEU A 214 -12.73 -6.29 19.81
N GLU A 215 -12.09 -6.11 20.96
CA GLU A 215 -12.67 -5.35 22.09
C GLU A 215 -12.78 -3.85 21.77
N ILE A 216 -11.81 -3.34 21.01
CA ILE A 216 -11.75 -1.96 20.51
C ILE A 216 -11.71 -2.03 18.98
N PRO A 217 -12.78 -1.61 18.28
CA PRO A 217 -12.80 -1.58 16.82
C PRO A 217 -11.65 -0.74 16.23
N VAL A 218 -11.03 -1.25 15.17
CA VAL A 218 -10.10 -0.49 14.34
C VAL A 218 -10.92 0.55 13.57
N ARG A 219 -10.45 1.80 13.53
CA ARG A 219 -11.16 2.91 12.89
C ARG A 219 -10.32 3.45 11.73
N ALA A 220 -10.64 2.98 10.53
CA ALA A 220 -9.87 3.22 9.32
C ALA A 220 -10.58 4.17 8.35
N ILE A 221 -9.79 4.86 7.53
CA ILE A 221 -10.25 5.61 6.36
C ILE A 221 -9.71 4.87 5.14
N VAL A 222 -10.60 4.44 4.25
CA VAL A 222 -10.28 3.68 3.05
C VAL A 222 -10.93 4.30 1.82
N LEU A 223 -10.34 4.09 0.64
CA LEU A 223 -11.03 4.32 -0.63
C LEU A 223 -11.63 2.98 -1.10
N PRO A 224 -12.96 2.79 -1.03
CA PRO A 224 -13.60 1.61 -1.60
C PRO A 224 -13.49 1.62 -3.13
N PHE A 225 -13.21 0.48 -3.74
CA PHE A 225 -13.43 0.30 -5.16
C PHE A 225 -14.94 0.08 -5.36
N PRO A 226 -15.63 0.82 -6.24
CA PRO A 226 -17.07 0.65 -6.39
C PRO A 226 -17.41 -0.79 -6.79
N SER A 227 -18.27 -1.48 -6.03
CA SER A 227 -18.65 -2.88 -6.32
C SER A 227 -19.38 -3.05 -7.65
N THR A 228 -19.97 -1.97 -8.17
CA THR A 228 -20.53 -1.90 -9.53
C THR A 228 -19.48 -1.78 -10.63
N SER A 229 -18.22 -1.46 -10.30
CA SER A 229 -17.13 -1.22 -11.27
C SER A 229 -16.79 -2.46 -12.08
N GLU A 230 -16.86 -2.35 -13.41
CA GLU A 230 -16.33 -3.35 -14.33
C GLU A 230 -14.80 -3.50 -14.19
N GLY A 231 -14.08 -2.47 -13.71
CA GLY A 231 -12.67 -2.58 -13.36
C GLY A 231 -12.43 -3.55 -12.21
N ALA A 232 -13.16 -3.41 -11.09
CA ALA A 232 -13.05 -4.29 -9.94
C ALA A 232 -13.41 -5.75 -10.28
N LYS A 233 -14.52 -5.94 -11.02
CA LYS A 233 -14.95 -7.26 -11.54
C LYS A 233 -13.90 -7.88 -12.46
N LYS A 234 -13.33 -7.11 -13.40
CA LYS A 234 -12.28 -7.54 -14.33
C LYS A 234 -11.03 -8.00 -13.58
N ILE A 235 -10.61 -7.27 -12.54
CA ILE A 235 -9.48 -7.67 -11.69
C ILE A 235 -9.79 -9.00 -11.00
N GLY A 236 -10.89 -9.10 -10.25
CA GLY A 236 -11.23 -10.32 -9.49
C GLY A 236 -11.44 -11.56 -10.37
N LYS A 237 -11.86 -11.37 -11.63
CA LYS A 237 -11.87 -12.43 -12.64
C LYS A 237 -10.45 -12.83 -13.05
N ILE A 238 -9.66 -11.88 -13.57
CA ILE A 238 -8.36 -12.16 -14.20
C ILE A 238 -7.33 -12.64 -13.16
N THR A 239 -7.36 -12.11 -11.93
CA THR A 239 -6.58 -12.62 -10.79
C THR A 239 -6.83 -14.10 -10.56
N ARG A 240 -8.09 -14.53 -10.55
CA ARG A 240 -8.49 -15.95 -10.36
C ARG A 240 -8.03 -16.83 -11.51
N GLU A 241 -8.18 -16.36 -12.75
CA GLU A 241 -7.76 -17.08 -13.96
C GLU A 241 -6.24 -17.28 -14.02
N VAL A 242 -5.45 -16.24 -13.74
CA VAL A 242 -3.97 -16.31 -13.74
C VAL A 242 -3.43 -17.12 -12.56
N LEU A 243 -4.05 -17.04 -11.38
CA LEU A 243 -3.66 -17.85 -10.23
C LEU A 243 -3.85 -19.35 -10.51
N ALA A 244 -5.03 -19.75 -10.99
CA ALA A 244 -5.31 -21.13 -11.37
C ALA A 244 -4.36 -21.63 -12.47
N LYS A 245 -4.12 -20.83 -13.52
CA LYS A 245 -3.17 -21.13 -14.59
C LYS A 245 -1.74 -21.38 -14.09
N ASN A 246 -1.33 -20.68 -13.02
CA ASN A 246 0.01 -20.81 -12.43
C ASN A 246 0.09 -21.86 -11.29
N GLY A 247 -0.97 -22.65 -11.08
CA GLY A 247 -0.98 -23.77 -10.14
C GLY A 247 -1.48 -23.46 -8.73
N PHE A 248 -2.09 -22.29 -8.51
CA PHE A 248 -2.67 -21.91 -7.22
C PHE A 248 -4.18 -22.20 -7.18
N SER A 249 -4.58 -23.06 -6.23
CA SER A 249 -5.97 -23.33 -5.88
C SER A 249 -6.52 -22.22 -4.97
N LYS A 250 -7.79 -21.82 -5.16
CA LYS A 250 -8.49 -20.88 -4.25
C LYS A 250 -9.02 -21.58 -2.99
N GLU A 251 -8.97 -22.91 -3.01
CA GLU A 251 -9.46 -23.81 -1.99
C GLU A 251 -8.38 -24.05 -0.92
N THR A 252 -7.09 -24.07 -1.30
CA THR A 252 -5.96 -24.32 -0.38
C THR A 252 -4.74 -23.40 -0.53
N SER A 253 -4.44 -22.87 -1.73
CA SER A 253 -3.16 -22.18 -1.99
C SER A 253 -3.22 -20.66 -1.75
N VAL A 254 -4.37 -20.05 -1.96
CA VAL A 254 -4.58 -18.60 -1.85
C VAL A 254 -5.91 -18.25 -1.21
N TRP A 255 -5.90 -17.31 -0.27
CA TRP A 255 -7.09 -16.53 0.07
C TRP A 255 -7.33 -15.50 -1.05
N LEU A 256 -8.50 -15.52 -1.68
CA LEU A 256 -8.89 -14.53 -2.68
C LEU A 256 -9.71 -13.43 -2.02
N GLN A 257 -9.24 -12.19 -2.10
CA GLN A 257 -9.98 -11.04 -1.58
C GLN A 257 -11.28 -10.85 -2.36
N ASN A 258 -12.40 -10.66 -1.66
CA ASN A 258 -13.69 -10.38 -2.27
C ASN A 258 -13.64 -9.06 -3.05
N ALA A 259 -14.00 -9.11 -4.34
CA ALA A 259 -13.94 -7.97 -5.25
C ALA A 259 -14.97 -6.87 -4.95
N GLU A 260 -16.04 -7.18 -4.20
CA GLU A 260 -16.96 -6.16 -3.66
C GLU A 260 -16.35 -5.40 -2.46
N LEU A 261 -15.28 -5.92 -1.88
CA LEU A 261 -14.54 -5.37 -0.73
C LEU A 261 -13.11 -4.93 -1.10
N TYR A 262 -12.77 -4.80 -2.39
CA TYR A 262 -11.52 -4.17 -2.79
C TYR A 262 -11.49 -2.71 -2.31
N HIS A 263 -10.39 -2.33 -1.67
CA HIS A 263 -10.21 -0.99 -1.11
C HIS A 263 -8.72 -0.65 -1.04
N ALA A 264 -8.41 0.64 -0.97
CA ALA A 264 -7.07 1.14 -0.67
C ALA A 264 -7.06 1.88 0.67
N SER A 265 -6.17 1.49 1.59
CA SER A 265 -6.08 2.10 2.91
C SER A 265 -5.43 3.48 2.85
N VAL A 266 -6.11 4.48 3.41
CA VAL A 266 -5.68 5.88 3.39
C VAL A 266 -5.00 6.25 4.70
N TYR A 267 -5.71 6.09 5.81
CA TYR A 267 -5.32 6.61 7.13
C TYR A 267 -6.08 5.87 8.24
N HIS A 268 -5.67 6.01 9.49
CA HIS A 268 -6.34 5.42 10.66
C HIS A 268 -6.61 6.49 11.71
N ALA A 269 -7.84 6.52 12.24
CA ALA A 269 -8.19 7.22 13.48
C ALA A 269 -7.87 6.38 14.72
N SER A 270 -7.81 5.05 14.59
CA SER A 270 -7.20 4.12 15.57
C SER A 270 -6.92 2.78 14.90
N HIS A 271 -5.91 2.05 15.37
CA HIS A 271 -5.55 0.73 14.87
C HIS A 271 -5.00 -0.14 16.01
N HIS A 272 -4.89 -1.46 15.82
CA HIS A 272 -4.48 -2.42 16.86
C HIS A 272 -3.17 -2.09 17.61
N LEU A 273 -2.22 -1.34 17.01
CA LEU A 273 -0.98 -0.87 17.66
C LEU A 273 -1.15 0.37 18.57
N ASP A 274 -2.29 1.04 18.47
CA ASP A 274 -2.68 2.26 19.21
C ASP A 274 -4.22 2.23 19.32
N ALA A 275 -4.69 1.16 19.98
CA ALA A 275 -6.07 0.79 20.08
C ALA A 275 -6.71 1.55 21.24
N HIS A 276 -7.45 2.61 20.93
CA HIS A 276 -8.10 3.45 21.94
C HIS A 276 -9.61 3.54 21.69
N LYS A 277 -10.37 3.43 22.79
CA LYS A 277 -11.84 3.33 22.77
C LYS A 277 -12.49 4.70 22.67
N ALA A 278 -12.85 5.11 21.46
CA ALA A 278 -13.62 6.33 21.22
C ALA A 278 -15.08 6.19 21.70
N LYS A 279 -15.63 7.27 22.25
CA LYS A 279 -17.05 7.42 22.57
C LYS A 279 -17.83 7.84 21.33
N GLY A 280 -19.15 7.64 21.34
CA GLY A 280 -20.01 8.02 20.20
C GLY A 280 -19.99 9.51 19.83
N ASN A 281 -19.52 10.42 20.69
CA ASN A 281 -19.26 11.82 20.34
C ASN A 281 -17.90 12.02 19.64
N GLU A 282 -16.88 11.24 20.01
CA GLU A 282 -15.55 11.26 19.39
C GLU A 282 -15.63 10.65 17.97
N ILE A 283 -16.28 9.49 17.82
CA ILE A 283 -16.53 8.85 16.50
C ILE A 283 -17.32 9.78 15.56
N ARG A 284 -18.32 10.51 16.06
CA ARG A 284 -19.05 11.50 15.24
C ARG A 284 -18.17 12.65 14.77
N GLU A 285 -17.17 13.05 15.55
CA GLU A 285 -16.24 14.10 15.19
C GLU A 285 -15.18 13.61 14.19
N GLU A 286 -14.66 12.39 14.36
CA GLU A 286 -13.83 11.70 13.36
C GLU A 286 -14.55 11.63 12.01
N VAL A 287 -15.79 11.11 12.00
CA VAL A 287 -16.66 11.03 10.81
C VAL A 287 -16.95 12.41 10.20
N ARG A 288 -17.11 13.46 11.03
CA ARG A 288 -17.30 14.83 10.55
C ARG A 288 -16.04 15.31 9.84
N VAL A 289 -14.86 15.14 10.45
CA VAL A 289 -13.58 15.53 9.87
C VAL A 289 -13.33 14.84 8.53
N VAL A 290 -13.49 13.51 8.44
CA VAL A 290 -13.30 12.78 7.17
C VAL A 290 -14.19 13.34 6.05
N LYS A 291 -15.41 13.77 6.38
CA LYS A 291 -16.33 14.40 5.41
C LYS A 291 -15.91 15.81 5.00
N GLU A 292 -15.41 16.64 5.91
CA GLU A 292 -14.91 17.97 5.55
C GLU A 292 -13.56 17.92 4.81
N SER A 293 -12.70 16.92 5.08
CA SER A 293 -11.49 16.65 4.29
C SER A 293 -11.83 16.10 2.90
N ALA A 294 -12.82 15.21 2.77
CA ALA A 294 -13.25 14.69 1.47
C ALA A 294 -13.84 15.79 0.56
N LYS A 295 -14.61 16.75 1.10
CA LYS A 295 -15.09 17.92 0.34
C LYS A 295 -13.97 18.83 -0.20
N GLN A 296 -12.74 18.68 0.27
CA GLN A 296 -11.58 19.44 -0.20
C GLN A 296 -10.82 18.74 -1.33
N ILE A 297 -11.21 17.51 -1.70
CA ILE A 297 -10.54 16.64 -2.68
C ILE A 297 -11.53 16.26 -3.78
N CYS A 298 -11.04 16.18 -5.01
CA CYS A 298 -11.80 15.74 -6.19
C CYS A 298 -11.88 14.20 -6.27
N PRO A 299 -12.74 13.59 -7.12
CA PRO A 299 -12.77 12.14 -7.27
C PRO A 299 -11.39 11.61 -7.67
N ILE A 300 -10.86 10.64 -6.92
CA ILE A 300 -9.49 10.16 -7.12
C ILE A 300 -9.48 9.22 -8.32
N LYS A 301 -8.93 9.69 -9.44
CA LYS A 301 -8.75 8.93 -10.68
C LYS A 301 -7.46 8.12 -10.57
N ILE A 302 -7.56 6.80 -10.66
CA ILE A 302 -6.43 5.88 -10.49
C ILE A 302 -6.19 5.08 -11.76
N THR A 303 -4.93 4.75 -12.02
CA THR A 303 -4.46 3.87 -13.09
C THR A 303 -3.64 2.74 -12.48
N LEU A 304 -3.95 1.49 -12.82
CA LEU A 304 -3.16 0.34 -12.36
C LEU A 304 -1.80 0.36 -13.04
N GLU A 305 -0.74 0.50 -12.27
CA GLU A 305 0.63 0.52 -12.81
C GLU A 305 1.19 -0.91 -12.92
N ARG A 306 1.15 -1.64 -11.80
CA ARG A 306 1.66 -3.01 -11.71
C ARG A 306 1.02 -3.80 -10.57
N ILE A 307 1.29 -5.10 -10.55
CA ILE A 307 0.99 -5.99 -9.43
C ILE A 307 2.30 -6.37 -8.76
N VAL A 308 2.37 -6.24 -7.43
CA VAL A 308 3.51 -6.64 -6.61
C VAL A 308 3.04 -7.66 -5.55
N ILE A 309 4.01 -8.27 -4.86
CA ILE A 309 3.75 -9.18 -3.74
C ILE A 309 4.42 -8.59 -2.49
N THR A 310 3.92 -8.87 -1.30
CA THR A 310 4.63 -8.54 -0.05
C THR A 310 5.43 -9.75 0.45
N SER A 311 6.40 -9.52 1.34
CA SER A 311 7.08 -10.62 2.05
C SER A 311 6.11 -11.51 2.83
N SER A 312 5.04 -10.93 3.36
CA SER A 312 3.91 -11.63 4.00
C SER A 312 2.97 -12.37 3.02
N GLY A 313 3.32 -12.44 1.73
CA GLY A 313 2.58 -13.20 0.71
C GLY A 313 1.30 -12.52 0.20
N ALA A 314 1.04 -11.25 0.49
CA ALA A 314 -0.10 -10.53 -0.08
C ALA A 314 0.19 -10.14 -1.53
N LEU A 315 -0.66 -10.56 -2.48
CA LEU A 315 -0.63 -10.15 -3.88
C LEU A 315 -1.45 -8.86 -4.00
N VAL A 316 -0.78 -7.73 -4.23
CA VAL A 316 -1.41 -6.39 -4.20
C VAL A 316 -1.29 -5.68 -5.54
N SER A 317 -2.37 -5.05 -5.96
CA SER A 317 -2.36 -4.08 -7.05
C SER A 317 -1.85 -2.74 -6.55
N VAL A 318 -0.95 -2.10 -7.29
CA VAL A 318 -0.45 -0.75 -6.98
C VAL A 318 -0.80 0.24 -8.09
N TRP A 319 -1.21 1.43 -7.68
CA TRP A 319 -1.95 2.37 -8.51
C TRP A 319 -1.32 3.76 -8.47
N ASN A 320 -1.29 4.42 -9.61
CA ASN A 320 -0.83 5.79 -9.75
C ASN A 320 -2.06 6.71 -9.98
N THR A 321 -2.03 7.97 -9.51
CA THR A 321 -3.13 8.90 -9.75
C THR A 321 -3.01 9.51 -11.14
N ARG A 322 -4.15 9.91 -11.73
CA ARG A 322 -4.15 10.63 -12.99
C ARG A 322 -4.01 12.13 -12.73
N ASN A 323 -2.83 12.69 -13.01
CA ASN A 323 -2.58 14.12 -12.98
C ASN A 323 -3.49 14.83 -14.00
N THR A 324 -4.65 15.30 -13.52
CA THR A 324 -5.74 15.94 -14.26
C THR A 324 -6.38 16.96 -13.34
N ARG A 325 -6.80 18.11 -13.87
CA ARG A 325 -7.34 19.23 -13.08
C ARG A 325 -8.60 18.89 -12.27
N ASP A 326 -9.33 17.85 -12.67
CA ASP A 326 -10.53 17.32 -12.03
C ASP A 326 -10.31 15.97 -11.31
N GLY A 327 -9.06 15.51 -11.17
CA GLY A 327 -8.67 14.33 -10.39
C GLY A 327 -8.14 14.72 -9.01
N GLY A 328 -8.52 13.96 -7.97
CA GLY A 328 -7.96 14.13 -6.63
C GLY A 328 -6.64 13.38 -6.42
N GLU A 329 -5.75 13.92 -5.60
CA GLU A 329 -4.49 13.30 -5.20
C GLU A 329 -4.59 12.69 -3.78
N ILE A 330 -3.92 11.56 -3.55
CA ILE A 330 -3.97 10.84 -2.27
C ILE A 330 -3.03 11.44 -1.23
N SER A 331 -1.89 12.02 -1.64
CA SER A 331 -0.96 12.70 -0.72
C SER A 331 -1.65 13.89 -0.02
N GLU A 332 -2.38 14.70 -0.80
CA GLU A 332 -3.23 15.79 -0.30
C GLU A 332 -4.30 15.28 0.66
N PHE A 333 -5.05 14.23 0.30
CA PHE A 333 -6.10 13.70 1.17
C PHE A 333 -5.55 13.12 2.48
N ARG A 334 -4.39 12.42 2.44
CA ARG A 334 -3.71 11.97 3.66
C ARG A 334 -3.22 13.13 4.52
N GLN A 335 -2.72 14.21 3.92
CA GLN A 335 -2.29 15.41 4.65
C GLN A 335 -3.50 16.09 5.34
N LEU A 336 -4.61 16.28 4.62
CA LEU A 336 -5.86 16.80 5.19
C LEU A 336 -6.45 15.93 6.31
N LEU A 337 -6.22 14.61 6.30
CA LEU A 337 -6.62 13.71 7.39
C LEU A 337 -5.65 13.83 8.57
N HIS A 338 -4.34 13.88 8.33
CA HIS A 338 -3.31 14.07 9.35
C HIS A 338 -3.50 15.38 10.13
N ASP A 339 -3.76 16.48 9.44
CA ASP A 339 -3.85 17.81 10.04
C ASP A 339 -5.15 18.06 10.83
N ASN A 340 -6.19 17.21 10.66
CA ASN A 340 -7.52 17.46 11.20
C ASN A 340 -8.11 16.31 12.05
N LEU A 341 -7.67 15.06 11.93
CA LEU A 341 -8.27 13.94 12.68
C LEU A 341 -7.90 14.00 14.17
N PRO A 342 -8.88 14.06 15.09
CA PRO A 342 -8.60 14.07 16.52
C PRO A 342 -8.08 12.70 16.98
N ASN A 343 -7.02 12.72 17.81
CA ASN A 343 -6.44 11.54 18.47
C ASN A 343 -5.92 10.42 17.54
N ALA A 344 -5.77 10.68 16.24
CA ALA A 344 -5.23 9.68 15.31
C ALA A 344 -3.79 9.28 15.68
N PRO A 345 -3.39 8.00 15.53
CA PRO A 345 -2.03 7.55 15.83
C PRO A 345 -0.98 8.32 15.03
N VAL A 346 0.09 8.74 15.72
CA VAL A 346 1.22 9.47 15.11
C VAL A 346 1.96 8.58 14.11
N ASN A 347 2.16 7.31 14.46
CA ASN A 347 2.80 6.30 13.61
C ASN A 347 1.72 5.55 12.81
N GLN A 348 1.45 5.97 11.58
CA GLN A 348 0.43 5.36 10.73
C GLN A 348 0.92 4.06 10.07
N ILE A 349 0.06 3.04 10.05
CA ILE A 349 0.27 1.77 9.31
C ILE A 349 0.55 2.04 7.82
N VAL A 350 -0.10 3.04 7.22
CA VAL A 350 0.21 3.50 5.86
C VAL A 350 1.15 4.69 5.96
N SER A 351 2.45 4.40 6.12
CA SER A 351 3.51 5.38 6.40
C SER A 351 3.93 6.21 5.19
N ASN A 352 3.91 5.62 3.98
CA ASN A 352 4.19 6.36 2.75
C ASN A 352 2.98 7.23 2.35
N LYS A 353 3.21 8.52 2.09
CA LYS A 353 2.14 9.48 1.78
C LYS A 353 1.47 9.25 0.42
N SER A 354 2.16 8.68 -0.55
CA SER A 354 1.74 8.69 -1.96
C SER A 354 1.20 7.35 -2.45
N ILE A 355 1.48 6.23 -1.77
CA ILE A 355 1.06 4.88 -2.16
C ILE A 355 -0.46 4.72 -2.27
N ILE A 356 -0.92 4.05 -3.32
CA ILE A 356 -2.28 3.50 -3.43
C ILE A 356 -2.12 2.01 -3.75
N HIS A 357 -2.58 1.14 -2.87
CA HIS A 357 -2.55 -0.31 -3.07
C HIS A 357 -3.87 -0.96 -2.66
N ALA A 358 -4.25 -2.05 -3.33
CA ALA A 358 -5.39 -2.87 -2.95
C ALA A 358 -5.03 -4.37 -3.08
N THR A 359 -5.25 -5.12 -2.00
CA THR A 359 -4.99 -6.57 -1.95
C THR A 359 -5.95 -7.32 -2.87
N LEU A 360 -5.41 -8.21 -3.70
CA LEU A 360 -6.18 -9.05 -4.63
C LEU A 360 -6.29 -10.50 -4.13
N ALA A 361 -5.22 -10.98 -3.49
CA ALA A 361 -5.13 -12.31 -2.88
C ALA A 361 -4.04 -12.32 -1.80
N ARG A 362 -3.97 -13.40 -1.02
CA ARG A 362 -2.80 -13.75 -0.19
C ARG A 362 -2.42 -15.20 -0.43
N PHE A 363 -1.14 -15.45 -0.74
CA PHE A 363 -0.55 -16.78 -0.78
C PHE A 363 -0.49 -17.38 0.63
N LEU A 364 -0.79 -18.67 0.75
CA LEU A 364 -0.91 -19.37 2.05
C LEU A 364 0.23 -20.36 2.32
N GLY A 365 1.20 -20.47 1.40
CA GLY A 365 2.43 -21.27 1.58
C GLY A 365 2.27 -22.78 1.42
N THR A 366 1.04 -23.28 1.46
CA THR A 366 0.64 -24.69 1.36
C THR A 366 1.10 -25.38 0.07
N THR A 367 0.91 -24.73 -1.08
CA THR A 367 1.33 -25.23 -2.41
C THR A 367 1.76 -24.10 -3.34
N GLY A 368 2.44 -24.47 -4.44
CA GLY A 368 3.06 -23.55 -5.38
C GLY A 368 4.52 -23.23 -4.98
N THR A 369 5.11 -22.24 -5.65
CA THR A 369 6.48 -21.78 -5.37
C THR A 369 6.59 -20.26 -5.52
N SER A 370 7.68 -19.70 -5.00
CA SER A 370 8.05 -18.30 -5.21
C SER A 370 8.15 -17.92 -6.70
N GLU A 371 8.50 -18.84 -7.60
CA GLU A 371 8.56 -18.56 -9.04
C GLU A 371 7.15 -18.59 -9.68
N ASN A 372 6.27 -19.51 -9.27
CA ASN A 372 4.85 -19.46 -9.65
C ASN A 372 4.21 -18.13 -9.22
N ALA A 373 4.52 -17.66 -8.01
CA ALA A 373 4.01 -16.39 -7.49
C ALA A 373 4.54 -15.19 -8.30
N LYS A 374 5.84 -15.13 -8.61
CA LYS A 374 6.40 -14.11 -9.51
C LYS A 374 5.75 -14.14 -10.90
N ASN A 375 5.47 -15.33 -11.44
CA ASN A 375 4.78 -15.47 -12.72
C ASN A 375 3.37 -14.86 -12.69
N VAL A 376 2.62 -15.07 -11.61
CA VAL A 376 1.31 -14.43 -11.39
C VAL A 376 1.43 -12.90 -11.37
N ALA A 377 2.38 -12.34 -10.62
CA ALA A 377 2.57 -10.88 -10.57
C ALA A 377 2.96 -10.29 -11.93
N ARG A 378 3.85 -10.94 -12.68
CA ARG A 378 4.26 -10.53 -14.03
C ARG A 378 3.11 -10.63 -15.04
N GLU A 379 2.37 -11.74 -15.04
CA GLU A 379 1.27 -11.94 -15.98
C GLU A 379 0.11 -10.97 -15.70
N LEU A 380 -0.29 -10.80 -14.44
CA LEU A 380 -1.33 -9.85 -14.08
C LEU A 380 -0.92 -8.40 -14.40
N THR A 381 0.33 -8.01 -14.16
CA THR A 381 0.85 -6.70 -14.59
C THR A 381 0.67 -6.49 -16.09
N ASN A 382 1.06 -7.47 -16.93
CA ASN A 382 0.94 -7.36 -18.39
C ASN A 382 -0.50 -7.33 -18.92
N VAL A 383 -1.46 -7.90 -18.19
CA VAL A 383 -2.88 -7.97 -18.58
C VAL A 383 -3.71 -6.81 -18.01
N LEU A 384 -3.38 -6.31 -16.82
CA LEU A 384 -4.15 -5.29 -16.10
C LEU A 384 -3.54 -3.88 -16.10
N CYS A 385 -2.26 -3.71 -16.44
CA CYS A 385 -1.62 -2.40 -16.52
C CYS A 385 -2.38 -1.44 -17.44
N GLY A 386 -2.52 -0.17 -17.01
CA GLY A 386 -3.31 0.85 -17.69
C GLY A 386 -4.82 0.77 -17.44
N LEU A 387 -5.28 -0.12 -16.55
CA LEU A 387 -6.68 -0.14 -16.14
C LEU A 387 -7.00 1.10 -15.30
N GLU A 388 -7.84 2.00 -15.83
CA GLU A 388 -8.33 3.18 -15.12
C GLU A 388 -9.57 2.87 -14.27
N MET A 389 -9.70 3.55 -13.12
CA MET A 389 -10.94 3.67 -12.35
C MET A 389 -11.07 5.07 -11.73
N THR A 390 -12.29 5.48 -11.39
CA THR A 390 -12.54 6.67 -10.56
C THR A 390 -13.09 6.24 -9.21
N LEU A 391 -12.51 6.77 -8.13
CA LEU A 391 -12.95 6.54 -6.74
C LEU A 391 -13.73 7.79 -6.27
N PRO A 392 -15.07 7.74 -6.18
CA PRO A 392 -15.90 8.93 -5.95
C PRO A 392 -16.05 9.32 -4.47
N MET A 393 -15.56 8.50 -3.55
CA MET A 393 -15.68 8.72 -2.11
C MET A 393 -14.61 7.98 -1.33
N ALA A 394 -14.39 8.41 -0.08
CA ALA A 394 -13.81 7.59 0.96
C ALA A 394 -14.91 6.95 1.83
N TRP A 395 -14.57 5.91 2.58
CA TRP A 395 -15.33 5.41 3.72
C TRP A 395 -14.54 5.63 5.00
N PHE A 396 -15.20 6.14 6.04
CA PHE A 396 -14.81 5.86 7.42
C PHE A 396 -15.36 4.48 7.79
N VAL A 397 -14.55 3.63 8.42
CA VAL A 397 -14.87 2.22 8.69
C VAL A 397 -14.55 1.90 10.14
N GLU A 398 -15.51 1.28 10.85
CA GLU A 398 -15.28 0.65 12.15
C GLU A 398 -15.21 -0.87 11.95
N GLU A 399 -14.00 -1.43 11.88
CA GLU A 399 -13.81 -2.89 11.81
C GLU A 399 -13.99 -3.50 13.20
N ARG A 400 -14.98 -4.39 13.35
CA ARG A 400 -15.29 -5.07 14.62
C ARG A 400 -14.58 -6.42 14.75
N HIS A 401 -14.13 -6.99 13.63
CA HIS A 401 -13.25 -8.16 13.59
C HIS A 401 -11.83 -7.77 13.13
N THR A 402 -10.83 -8.56 13.51
CA THR A 402 -9.46 -8.43 13.01
C THR A 402 -9.46 -8.52 11.48
N LEU A 403 -8.92 -7.50 10.79
CA LEU A 403 -8.88 -7.41 9.32
C LEU A 403 -10.24 -7.60 8.62
N ALA A 404 -11.34 -7.05 9.20
CA ALA A 404 -12.71 -7.32 8.76
C ALA A 404 -12.95 -7.13 7.25
N LEU A 405 -12.47 -6.05 6.63
CA LEU A 405 -12.61 -5.82 5.19
C LEU A 405 -11.82 -6.82 4.33
N ALA A 406 -10.75 -7.43 4.87
CA ALA A 406 -9.91 -8.38 4.15
C ALA A 406 -10.35 -9.85 4.33
N LEU A 407 -11.17 -10.14 5.35
CA LEU A 407 -11.58 -11.49 5.74
C LEU A 407 -13.10 -11.71 5.71
N GLU A 408 -13.87 -10.73 5.22
CA GLU A 408 -15.35 -10.72 5.22
C GLU A 408 -15.96 -10.76 6.64
N GLY A 409 -15.32 -10.06 7.57
CA GLY A 409 -15.74 -9.92 8.97
C GLY A 409 -16.83 -8.87 9.23
N GLU A 410 -17.14 -8.65 10.50
CA GLU A 410 -18.12 -7.63 10.91
C GLU A 410 -17.48 -6.22 10.88
N TYR A 411 -18.09 -5.28 10.16
CA TYR A 411 -17.67 -3.88 10.10
C TYR A 411 -18.86 -2.95 9.83
N ASP A 412 -18.77 -1.70 10.27
CA ASP A 412 -19.69 -0.60 9.90
C ASP A 412 -18.97 0.39 8.98
N THR A 413 -19.70 1.08 8.08
CA THR A 413 -19.12 2.14 7.23
C THR A 413 -19.97 3.41 7.21
N VAL A 414 -19.29 4.55 7.06
CA VAL A 414 -19.93 5.84 6.76
C VAL A 414 -19.25 6.47 5.55
N GLY A 415 -20.02 6.65 4.48
CA GLY A 415 -19.53 7.29 3.25
C GLY A 415 -19.21 8.77 3.42
N ALA A 416 -18.06 9.17 2.87
CA ALA A 416 -17.59 10.54 2.74
C ALA A 416 -17.31 10.84 1.24
N PRO A 417 -18.30 11.34 0.48
CA PRO A 417 -18.12 11.72 -0.92
C PRO A 417 -17.02 12.77 -1.08
N PHE A 418 -16.22 12.63 -2.14
CA PHE A 418 -15.38 13.71 -2.62
C PHE A 418 -16.25 14.83 -3.20
N ARG A 419 -15.72 16.07 -3.30
CA ARG A 419 -16.48 17.13 -3.99
C ARG A 419 -16.58 16.83 -5.48
N ASP A 420 -17.63 17.32 -6.12
CA ASP A 420 -17.63 17.41 -7.58
C ASP A 420 -16.55 18.42 -8.02
N CYS A 421 -15.85 18.07 -9.10
CA CYS A 421 -14.79 18.87 -9.71
C CYS A 421 -14.89 18.90 -11.24
N HIS A 422 -16.04 18.49 -11.80
CA HIS A 422 -16.31 18.72 -13.21
C HIS A 422 -16.19 20.22 -13.53
N VAL A 423 -15.46 20.53 -14.60
CA VAL A 423 -15.19 21.89 -15.06
C VAL A 423 -16.18 22.21 -16.17
N ASP A 424 -16.97 23.27 -15.98
CA ASP A 424 -17.84 23.88 -17.01
C ASP A 424 -17.02 24.51 -18.16
#